data_AF-A0A0A8P2W9-F1
#
_entry.id   AF-A0A0A8P2W9-F1
#
_cell.length_a   1.000
_cell.length_b   1.000
_cell.length_c   1.000
_cell.angle_alpha   90.00
_cell.angle_beta   90.00
_cell.angle_gamma   90.00
#
_symmetry.space_group_name_H-M   'P 1'
#
loop_
_entity.id
_entity.type
_entity.pdbx_description
1 polymer ?
#
loop_
_entity_poly.entity_id
_entity_poly.type
_entity_poly.pdbx_seq_one_letter_code
_entity_poly.pdbx_strand_id
1 'polypeptide(L)'
;VCWWLVSLVLAASFVSNIIAYITVPAAPQKIKTMKELADSKHSLYMGDYGTFLPEYLATSPDPVYRRLSQKLNLIENYNERLEHYVQNNDGAFIESTNYVEYTVAKWHTDTYYVEEIIYPLQIAWVYQKGTPWVATFNWYLESMIESGLAGRWRAEEITKYRKTQGHVVTQGPSTGDSRRPLSLQDLQSAVYILGLGVMISTLTLGTEIAAKKRLLIC
;
A
#
# COMPACT_ATOMS: atom_id res chain seq x y z
N VAL A 1 48.16 -15.54 4.51
CA VAL A 1 47.36 -15.61 3.27
C VAL A 1 45.93 -16.05 3.54
N CYS A 2 45.69 -17.17 4.24
CA CYS A 2 44.32 -17.63 4.53
C CYS A 2 43.43 -16.61 5.26
N TRP A 3 43.96 -15.90 6.28
CA TRP A 3 43.18 -14.86 7.00
C TRP A 3 42.68 -13.75 6.08
N TRP A 4 43.53 -13.28 5.17
CA TRP A 4 43.20 -12.22 4.21
C TRP A 4 42.08 -12.64 3.25
N LEU A 5 42.13 -13.88 2.77
CA LEU A 5 41.09 -14.42 1.90
C LEU A 5 39.76 -14.57 2.64
N VAL A 6 39.80 -15.09 3.88
CA VAL A 6 38.60 -15.22 4.73
C VAL A 6 37.99 -13.85 5.03
N SER A 7 38.80 -12.84 5.40
CA SER A 7 38.30 -11.50 5.68
C SER A 7 37.69 -10.84 4.44
N LEU A 8 38.27 -11.05 3.26
CA LEU A 8 37.77 -10.51 2.00
C LEU A 8 36.41 -11.12 1.63
N VAL A 9 36.28 -12.45 1.76
CA VAL A 9 35.02 -13.15 1.46
C VAL A 9 33.92 -12.75 2.44
N LEU A 10 34.23 -12.65 3.74
CA LEU A 10 33.27 -12.22 4.76
C LEU A 10 32.81 -10.77 4.52
N ALA A 11 33.74 -9.85 4.25
CA ALA A 11 33.41 -8.46 3.98
C ALA A 11 32.55 -8.33 2.71
N ALA A 12 32.91 -9.02 1.62
CA ALA A 12 32.14 -9.01 0.39
C ALA A 12 30.71 -9.56 0.58
N SER A 13 30.58 -10.67 1.32
CA SER A 13 29.27 -11.29 1.60
C SER A 13 28.38 -10.39 2.46
N PHE A 14 28.97 -9.75 3.47
CA PHE A 14 28.26 -8.82 4.36
C PHE A 14 27.77 -7.58 3.60
N VAL A 15 28.65 -6.95 2.81
CA VAL A 15 28.32 -5.77 2.00
C VAL A 15 27.23 -6.12 0.98
N SER A 16 27.32 -7.27 0.31
CA SER A 16 26.29 -7.71 -0.64
C SER A 16 24.92 -7.86 0.01
N ASN A 17 24.86 -8.44 1.21
CA ASN A 17 23.59 -8.65 1.91
C ASN A 17 22.98 -7.33 2.39
N ILE A 18 23.81 -6.41 2.92
CA ILE A 18 23.36 -5.07 3.32
C ILE A 18 22.84 -4.28 2.12
N ILE A 19 23.55 -4.30 0.99
CA ILE A 19 23.10 -3.60 -0.21
C ILE A 19 21.74 -4.15 -0.64
N ALA A 20 21.56 -5.47 -0.67
CA ALA A 20 20.27 -6.07 -1.00
C ALA A 20 19.15 -5.61 -0.06
N TYR A 21 19.42 -5.53 1.24
CA TYR A 21 18.44 -5.12 2.24
C TYR A 21 18.07 -3.63 2.17
N ILE A 22 19.05 -2.74 1.94
CA ILE A 22 18.81 -1.29 1.91
C ILE A 22 18.20 -0.85 0.57
N THR A 23 18.54 -1.54 -0.52
CA THR A 23 18.06 -1.18 -1.86
C THR A 23 16.64 -1.63 -2.14
N VAL A 24 16.18 -2.72 -1.51
CA VAL A 24 14.79 -3.17 -1.62
C VAL A 24 13.98 -2.56 -0.48
N PRO A 25 13.14 -1.54 -0.73
CA PRO A 25 12.27 -1.02 0.30
C PRO A 25 11.36 -2.16 0.79
N ALA A 26 11.35 -2.40 2.09
CA ALA A 26 10.36 -3.28 2.70
C ALA A 26 8.98 -2.68 2.43
N ALA A 27 8.27 -3.21 1.42
CA ALA A 27 6.91 -2.79 1.16
C ALA A 27 6.10 -3.10 2.44
N PRO A 28 5.34 -2.13 2.99
CA PRO A 28 4.47 -2.41 4.12
C PRO A 28 3.57 -3.58 3.75
N GLN A 29 3.28 -4.47 4.71
CA GLN A 29 2.41 -5.62 4.47
C GLN A 29 1.02 -5.10 4.10
N LYS A 30 0.74 -5.08 2.79
CA LYS A 30 -0.56 -4.68 2.24
C LYS A 30 -1.57 -5.78 2.50
N ILE A 31 -2.76 -5.41 2.94
CA ILE A 31 -3.91 -6.29 3.08
C ILE A 31 -4.33 -6.71 1.67
N LYS A 32 -4.30 -8.00 1.36
CA LYS A 32 -4.63 -8.52 0.03
C LYS A 32 -5.93 -9.30 -0.01
N THR A 33 -6.43 -9.71 1.16
CA THR A 33 -7.62 -10.56 1.25
C THR A 33 -8.66 -9.99 2.19
N MET A 34 -9.92 -10.35 1.94
CA MET A 34 -11.04 -10.02 2.82
C MET A 34 -10.86 -10.65 4.20
N LYS A 35 -10.19 -11.79 4.29
CA LYS A 35 -9.83 -12.43 5.56
C LYS A 35 -8.85 -11.58 6.36
N GLU A 36 -7.76 -11.12 5.75
CA GLU A 36 -6.80 -10.22 6.39
C GLU A 36 -7.47 -8.90 6.83
N LEU A 37 -8.37 -8.37 6.01
CA LEU A 37 -9.14 -7.18 6.36
C LEU A 37 -10.04 -7.44 7.57
N ALA A 38 -10.72 -8.59 7.60
CA ALA A 38 -11.58 -9.00 8.71
C ALA A 38 -10.80 -9.24 10.01
N ASP A 39 -9.54 -9.69 9.92
CA ASP A 39 -8.67 -9.91 11.07
C ASP A 39 -7.96 -8.61 11.52
N SER A 40 -7.88 -7.60 10.65
CA SER A 40 -7.23 -6.31 10.94
C SER A 40 -8.02 -5.44 11.92
N LYS A 41 -7.38 -4.41 12.51
CA LYS A 41 -8.06 -3.43 13.37
C LYS A 41 -8.79 -2.32 12.59
N HIS A 42 -8.72 -2.34 11.26
CA HIS A 42 -9.30 -1.30 10.43
C HIS A 42 -10.83 -1.37 10.44
N SER A 43 -11.46 -0.21 10.59
CA SER A 43 -12.90 -0.06 10.39
C SER A 43 -13.23 -0.16 8.91
N LEU A 44 -14.43 -0.62 8.60
CA LEU A 44 -14.91 -0.73 7.23
C LEU A 44 -15.95 0.35 6.99
N TYR A 45 -15.84 1.07 5.89
CA TYR A 45 -16.71 2.18 5.55
C TYR A 45 -17.39 1.96 4.20
N MET A 46 -18.66 2.37 4.09
CA MET A 46 -19.45 2.32 2.86
C MET A 46 -20.44 3.49 2.85
N GLY A 47 -20.78 4.00 1.66
CA GLY A 47 -21.91 4.93 1.52
C GLY A 47 -23.24 4.28 1.89
N ASP A 48 -24.11 5.01 2.58
CA ASP A 48 -25.47 4.52 2.83
C ASP A 48 -26.34 4.70 1.59
N TYR A 49 -26.45 3.62 0.82
CA TYR A 49 -27.29 3.54 -0.37
C TYR A 49 -28.58 2.73 -0.11
N GLY A 50 -28.92 2.43 1.16
CA GLY A 50 -30.04 1.54 1.50
C GLY A 50 -29.87 0.12 0.93
N THR A 51 -28.61 -0.34 0.81
CA THR A 51 -28.23 -1.44 -0.08
C THR A 51 -28.33 -2.84 0.53
N PHE A 52 -28.39 -3.82 -0.37
CA PHE A 52 -28.25 -5.25 -0.16
C PHE A 52 -26.95 -5.66 0.56
N LEU A 53 -25.87 -4.88 0.45
CA LEU A 53 -24.54 -5.32 0.89
C LEU A 53 -24.42 -5.55 2.41
N PRO A 54 -24.87 -4.64 3.29
CA PRO A 54 -24.94 -4.90 4.73
C PRO A 54 -25.67 -6.20 5.09
N GLU A 55 -26.81 -6.45 4.46
CA GLU A 55 -27.62 -7.65 4.69
C GLU A 55 -26.93 -8.91 4.16
N TYR A 56 -26.33 -8.82 2.97
CA TYR A 56 -25.54 -9.90 2.38
C TYR A 56 -24.36 -10.29 3.26
N LEU A 57 -23.60 -9.32 3.77
CA LEU A 57 -22.47 -9.58 4.65
C LEU A 57 -22.91 -10.23 5.96
N ALA A 58 -24.03 -9.78 6.53
CA ALA A 58 -24.56 -10.30 7.79
C ALA A 58 -25.13 -11.73 7.66
N THR A 59 -25.78 -12.03 6.53
CA THR A 59 -26.45 -13.34 6.27
C THR A 59 -25.54 -14.35 5.58
N SER A 60 -24.34 -13.96 5.17
CA SER A 60 -23.42 -14.83 4.46
C SER A 60 -23.05 -16.10 5.23
N PRO A 61 -22.95 -17.27 4.57
CA PRO A 61 -22.46 -18.50 5.20
C PRO A 61 -21.00 -18.40 5.62
N ASP A 62 -20.21 -17.53 5.00
CA ASP A 62 -18.80 -17.34 5.32
C ASP A 62 -18.62 -16.52 6.62
N PRO A 63 -17.90 -17.05 7.63
CA PRO A 63 -17.59 -16.30 8.85
C PRO A 63 -16.74 -15.03 8.62
N VAL A 64 -15.99 -14.93 7.52
CA VAL A 64 -15.22 -13.73 7.17
C VAL A 64 -16.17 -12.55 6.91
N TYR A 65 -17.19 -12.75 6.07
CA TYR A 65 -18.14 -11.69 5.72
C TYR A 65 -18.99 -11.25 6.91
N ARG A 66 -19.39 -12.17 7.79
CA ARG A 66 -20.08 -11.82 9.04
C ARG A 66 -19.22 -10.97 9.97
N ARG A 67 -17.90 -11.21 10.01
CA ARG A 67 -16.97 -10.37 10.79
C ARG A 67 -16.78 -8.99 10.16
N LEU A 68 -16.78 -8.92 8.83
CA LEU A 68 -16.74 -7.64 8.12
C LEU A 68 -18.03 -6.84 8.35
N SER A 69 -19.20 -7.48 8.40
CA SER A 69 -20.47 -6.81 8.69
C SER A 69 -20.47 -6.14 10.06
N GLN A 70 -19.82 -6.73 11.07
CA GLN A 70 -19.70 -6.16 12.42
C GLN A 70 -18.80 -4.92 12.47
N LYS A 71 -17.92 -4.73 11.48
CA LYS A 71 -17.00 -3.59 11.37
C LYS A 71 -17.48 -2.52 10.39
N LEU A 72 -18.61 -2.77 9.73
CA LEU A 72 -19.16 -1.91 8.70
C LEU A 72 -19.84 -0.69 9.32
N ASN A 73 -19.40 0.49 8.88
CA ASN A 73 -19.97 1.78 9.23
C ASN A 73 -20.52 2.44 7.96
N LEU A 74 -21.80 2.80 8.00
CA LEU A 74 -22.48 3.48 6.91
C LEU A 74 -22.26 4.99 7.03
N ILE A 75 -21.95 5.62 5.89
CA ILE A 75 -21.67 7.05 5.79
C ILE A 75 -22.76 7.71 4.93
N GLU A 76 -23.49 8.65 5.52
CA GLU A 76 -24.52 9.43 4.80
C GLU A 76 -23.88 10.50 3.86
N ASN A 77 -22.91 11.27 4.36
CA ASN A 77 -22.18 12.29 3.57
C ASN A 77 -20.93 11.71 2.92
N TYR A 78 -21.15 10.96 1.86
CA TYR A 78 -20.16 10.19 1.12
C TYR A 78 -18.92 11.01 0.71
N ASN A 79 -19.08 12.12 -0.01
CA ASN A 79 -17.94 12.83 -0.62
C ASN A 79 -17.03 13.54 0.38
N GLU A 80 -17.59 14.16 1.43
CA GLU A 80 -16.81 14.96 2.37
C GLU A 80 -16.08 14.11 3.42
N ARG A 81 -16.70 13.01 3.86
CA ARG A 81 -16.14 12.17 4.93
C ARG A 81 -15.15 11.13 4.41
N LEU A 82 -15.29 10.72 3.16
CA LEU A 82 -14.43 9.71 2.56
C LEU A 82 -12.96 10.14 2.52
N GLU A 83 -12.69 11.38 2.11
CA GLU A 83 -11.33 11.92 2.09
C GLU A 83 -10.74 11.99 3.50
N HIS A 84 -11.55 12.36 4.51
CA HIS A 84 -11.11 12.39 5.90
C HIS A 84 -10.73 11.00 6.46
N TYR A 85 -11.54 9.96 6.24
CA TYR A 85 -11.25 8.62 6.75
C TYR A 85 -10.02 7.98 6.11
N VAL A 86 -9.82 8.26 4.82
CA VAL A 86 -8.69 7.74 4.05
C VAL A 86 -7.40 8.49 4.40
N GLN A 87 -7.45 9.82 4.55
CA GLN A 87 -6.27 10.61 4.94
C GLN A 87 -5.82 10.35 6.37
N ASN A 88 -6.74 10.03 7.28
CA ASN A 88 -6.43 9.73 8.67
C ASN A 88 -6.01 8.26 8.90
N ASN A 89 -5.95 7.43 7.85
CA ASN A 89 -5.61 6.00 7.92
C ASN A 89 -6.54 5.19 8.85
N ASP A 90 -7.79 5.62 8.98
CA ASP A 90 -8.72 5.09 10.00
C ASP A 90 -9.48 3.82 9.53
N GLY A 91 -9.39 3.45 8.24
CA GLY A 91 -10.06 2.24 7.78
C GLY A 91 -9.96 1.92 6.29
N ALA A 92 -10.65 0.84 5.92
CA ALA A 92 -10.87 0.42 4.54
C ALA A 92 -12.24 0.90 4.05
N PHE A 93 -12.34 1.12 2.75
CA PHE A 93 -13.55 1.63 2.12
C PHE A 93 -14.02 0.68 1.01
N ILE A 94 -15.33 0.44 0.95
CA ILE A 94 -15.96 -0.41 -0.07
C ILE A 94 -16.74 0.46 -1.04
N GLU A 95 -16.43 0.29 -2.32
CA GLU A 95 -17.23 0.80 -3.43
C GLU A 95 -16.99 -0.04 -4.69
N SER A 96 -17.74 0.25 -5.76
CA SER A 96 -17.50 -0.32 -7.09
C SER A 96 -16.03 -0.20 -7.53
N THR A 97 -15.51 -1.25 -8.17
CA THR A 97 -14.12 -1.34 -8.65
C THR A 97 -13.71 -0.13 -9.49
N ASN A 98 -14.63 0.38 -10.30
CA ASN A 98 -14.40 1.54 -11.18
C ASN A 98 -14.16 2.82 -10.38
N TYR A 99 -14.99 3.01 -9.36
CA TYR A 99 -14.86 4.17 -8.49
C TYR A 99 -13.60 4.08 -7.64
N VAL A 100 -13.30 2.93 -7.06
CA VAL A 100 -12.08 2.74 -6.26
C VAL A 100 -10.81 2.97 -7.09
N GLU A 101 -10.75 2.44 -8.32
CA GLU A 101 -9.60 2.65 -9.22
C GLU A 101 -9.41 4.14 -9.56
N TYR A 102 -10.51 4.82 -9.89
CA TYR A 102 -10.50 6.26 -10.13
C TYR A 102 -10.04 7.04 -8.89
N THR A 103 -10.49 6.62 -7.72
CA THR A 103 -10.27 7.31 -6.46
C THR A 103 -8.84 7.15 -5.95
N VAL A 104 -8.26 5.96 -6.09
CA VAL A 104 -6.82 5.73 -5.84
C VAL A 104 -5.96 6.52 -6.83
N ALA A 105 -6.41 6.69 -8.08
CA ALA A 105 -5.72 7.55 -9.04
C ALA A 105 -5.88 9.06 -8.73
N LYS A 106 -6.93 9.45 -8.00
CA LYS A 106 -7.19 10.84 -7.58
C LYS A 106 -6.44 11.21 -6.31
N TRP A 107 -6.42 10.32 -5.31
CA TRP A 107 -5.84 10.60 -4.01
C TRP A 107 -4.34 10.31 -4.02
N HIS A 108 -3.56 11.38 -3.90
CA HIS A 108 -2.09 11.37 -3.85
C HIS A 108 -1.55 10.83 -2.52
N THR A 109 -2.01 9.66 -2.09
CA THR A 109 -1.68 9.03 -0.80
C THR A 109 -1.21 7.59 -1.01
N ASP A 110 -0.66 6.96 0.02
CA ASP A 110 -0.27 5.53 0.04
C ASP A 110 -1.47 4.57 0.00
N THR A 111 -2.55 4.96 -0.66
CA THR A 111 -3.76 4.17 -0.82
C THR A 111 -3.58 3.13 -1.91
N TYR A 112 -4.26 2.01 -1.73
CA TYR A 112 -4.30 0.92 -2.68
C TYR A 112 -5.65 0.23 -2.57
N TYR A 113 -6.03 -0.49 -3.61
CA TYR A 113 -7.24 -1.30 -3.61
C TYR A 113 -6.89 -2.78 -3.48
N VAL A 114 -7.82 -3.52 -2.90
CA VAL A 114 -7.73 -4.98 -2.77
C VAL A 114 -8.33 -5.62 -4.03
N GLU A 115 -7.65 -6.61 -4.60
CA GLU A 115 -8.09 -7.27 -5.85
C GLU A 115 -9.29 -8.21 -5.64
N GLU A 116 -9.47 -8.73 -4.42
CA GLU A 116 -10.58 -9.61 -4.07
C GLU A 116 -11.92 -8.85 -4.09
N ILE A 117 -12.87 -9.36 -4.90
CA ILE A 117 -14.20 -8.78 -5.05
C ILE A 117 -15.17 -9.48 -4.09
N ILE A 118 -15.86 -8.69 -3.26
CA ILE A 118 -16.85 -9.19 -2.28
C ILE A 118 -18.06 -9.80 -2.98
N TYR A 119 -18.60 -9.10 -3.98
CA TYR A 119 -19.71 -9.57 -4.80
C TYR A 119 -19.65 -8.92 -6.20
N PRO A 120 -19.98 -9.66 -7.26
CA PRO A 120 -20.02 -9.10 -8.60
C PRO A 120 -21.29 -8.23 -8.76
N LEU A 121 -21.10 -6.92 -8.95
CA LEU A 121 -22.18 -6.00 -9.30
C LEU A 121 -22.15 -5.70 -10.80
N GLN A 122 -23.30 -5.83 -11.45
CA GLN A 122 -23.48 -5.43 -12.85
C GLN A 122 -24.32 -4.15 -12.91
N ILE A 123 -23.89 -3.20 -13.72
CA ILE A 123 -24.64 -1.98 -13.99
C ILE A 123 -25.48 -2.23 -15.24
N ALA A 124 -26.78 -2.00 -15.13
CA ALA A 124 -27.73 -2.16 -16.22
C ALA A 124 -28.44 -0.84 -16.51
N TRP A 125 -28.76 -0.63 -17.79
CA TRP A 125 -29.64 0.45 -18.19
C TRP A 125 -31.09 0.02 -17.96
N VAL A 126 -31.86 0.89 -17.31
CA VAL A 126 -33.27 0.64 -16.99
C VAL A 126 -34.14 1.47 -17.92
N TYR A 127 -35.14 0.83 -18.53
CA TYR A 127 -36.08 1.45 -19.46
C TYR A 127 -37.51 1.29 -18.98
N GLN A 128 -38.39 2.19 -19.44
CA GLN A 128 -39.82 2.02 -19.23
C GLN A 128 -40.33 0.80 -20.01
N LYS A 129 -41.27 0.06 -19.41
CA LYS A 129 -41.87 -1.11 -20.04
C LYS A 129 -42.52 -0.74 -21.38
N GLY A 130 -42.26 -1.52 -22.42
CA GLY A 130 -42.80 -1.31 -23.77
C GLY A 130 -42.00 -0.31 -24.63
N THR A 131 -40.82 0.10 -24.18
CA THR A 131 -39.92 0.97 -24.96
C THR A 131 -39.51 0.27 -26.28
N PRO A 132 -39.81 0.85 -27.47
CA PRO A 132 -39.60 0.16 -28.75
C PRO A 132 -38.13 -0.06 -29.15
N TRP A 133 -37.23 0.81 -28.70
CA TRP A 133 -35.82 0.82 -29.12
C TRP A 133 -34.86 0.06 -28.20
N VAL A 134 -35.37 -0.72 -27.23
CA VAL A 134 -34.52 -1.48 -26.28
C VAL A 134 -33.61 -2.47 -27.02
N ALA A 135 -34.15 -3.21 -28.00
CA ALA A 135 -33.37 -4.16 -28.78
C ALA A 135 -32.24 -3.47 -29.56
N THR A 136 -32.55 -2.35 -30.20
CA THR A 136 -31.57 -1.55 -30.93
C THR A 136 -30.48 -1.03 -29.98
N PHE A 137 -30.84 -0.52 -28.82
CA PHE A 137 -29.88 0.01 -27.85
C PHE A 137 -28.99 -1.09 -27.27
N ASN A 138 -29.55 -2.26 -26.92
CA ASN A 138 -28.78 -3.40 -26.44
C ASN A 138 -27.74 -3.86 -27.47
N TRP A 139 -28.10 -3.92 -28.75
CA TRP A 139 -27.16 -4.28 -29.80
C TRP A 139 -25.95 -3.32 -29.88
N TYR A 140 -26.19 -2.00 -29.77
CA TYR A 140 -25.11 -1.01 -29.74
C TYR A 140 -24.26 -1.12 -28.46
N LEU A 141 -24.88 -1.37 -27.31
CA LEU A 141 -24.15 -1.60 -26.06
C LEU A 141 -23.25 -2.84 -26.14
N GLU A 142 -23.79 -3.96 -26.62
CA GLU A 142 -23.05 -5.20 -26.82
C GLU A 142 -21.88 -4.98 -27.76
N SER A 143 -22.13 -4.38 -28.93
CA SER A 143 -21.08 -4.04 -29.91
C SER A 143 -19.98 -3.13 -29.31
N MET A 144 -20.36 -2.17 -28.47
CA MET A 144 -19.41 -1.28 -27.79
C MET A 144 -18.56 -2.00 -26.74
N ILE A 145 -19.13 -2.99 -26.03
CA ILE A 145 -18.42 -3.80 -25.05
C ILE A 145 -17.50 -4.80 -25.77
N GLU A 146 -18.01 -5.52 -26.77
CA GLU A 146 -17.29 -6.53 -27.54
C GLU A 146 -16.13 -5.95 -28.35
N SER A 147 -16.29 -4.74 -28.90
CA SER A 147 -15.20 -4.01 -29.55
C SER A 147 -14.13 -3.51 -28.58
N GLY A 148 -14.35 -3.62 -27.26
CA GLY A 148 -13.44 -3.13 -26.22
C GLY A 148 -13.44 -1.61 -26.08
N LEU A 149 -14.35 -0.89 -26.75
CA LEU A 149 -14.38 0.57 -26.75
C LEU A 149 -14.63 1.14 -25.36
N ALA A 150 -15.52 0.50 -24.58
CA ALA A 150 -15.77 0.87 -23.19
C ALA A 150 -14.53 0.73 -22.30
N GLY A 151 -13.77 -0.37 -22.45
CA GLY A 151 -12.52 -0.60 -21.72
C GLY A 151 -11.44 0.42 -22.10
N ARG A 152 -11.34 0.75 -23.39
CA ARG A 152 -10.43 1.77 -23.90
C ARG A 152 -10.73 3.15 -23.32
N TRP A 153 -11.99 3.58 -23.34
CA TRP A 153 -12.38 4.88 -22.79
C TRP A 153 -12.09 4.98 -21.29
N ARG A 154 -12.37 3.92 -20.52
CA ARG A 154 -12.00 3.86 -19.10
C ARG A 154 -10.49 4.07 -18.90
N ALA A 155 -9.66 3.34 -19.65
CA ALA A 155 -8.21 3.45 -19.55
C ALA A 155 -7.69 4.83 -19.98
N GLU A 156 -8.27 5.40 -21.03
CA GLU A 156 -7.94 6.76 -21.51
C GLU A 156 -8.28 7.81 -20.45
N GLU A 157 -9.46 7.74 -19.83
CA GLU A 157 -9.84 8.67 -18.76
C GLU A 157 -8.91 8.57 -17.56
N ILE A 158 -8.65 7.37 -17.04
CA ILE A 158 -7.71 7.18 -15.91
C ILE A 158 -6.32 7.72 -16.28
N THR A 159 -5.86 7.50 -17.50
CA THR A 159 -4.57 8.01 -17.98
C THR A 159 -4.56 9.54 -18.05
N LYS A 160 -5.63 10.17 -18.54
CA LYS A 160 -5.78 11.62 -18.56
C LYS A 160 -5.74 12.18 -17.15
N TYR A 161 -6.49 11.60 -16.22
CA TYR A 161 -6.51 12.01 -14.82
C TYR A 161 -5.12 11.90 -14.16
N ARG A 162 -4.40 10.80 -14.37
CA ARG A 162 -3.02 10.66 -13.88
C ARG A 162 -2.13 11.78 -14.42
N LYS A 163 -2.21 12.06 -15.73
CA LYS A 163 -1.39 13.11 -16.36
C LYS A 163 -1.72 14.52 -15.85
N THR A 164 -3.00 14.87 -15.69
CA THR A 164 -3.40 16.21 -15.21
C THR A 164 -3.01 16.45 -13.76
N GLN A 165 -2.93 15.38 -12.97
CA GLN A 165 -2.53 15.40 -11.57
C GLN A 165 -0.99 15.33 -11.37
N GLY A 166 -0.20 15.37 -12.46
CA GLY A 166 1.25 15.37 -12.38
C GLY A 166 1.89 13.99 -12.17
N HIS A 167 1.13 12.89 -12.28
CA HIS A 167 1.74 11.57 -12.35
C HIS A 167 2.47 11.43 -13.68
N VAL A 168 3.81 11.40 -13.62
CA VAL A 168 4.63 10.87 -14.70
C VAL A 168 4.23 9.42 -14.88
N VAL A 169 3.51 9.13 -15.97
CA VAL A 169 3.18 7.77 -16.34
C VAL A 169 4.46 7.09 -16.77
N THR A 170 5.17 6.44 -15.85
CA THR A 170 6.15 5.42 -16.23
C THR A 170 5.34 4.22 -16.70
N GLN A 171 4.97 4.21 -17.98
CA GLN A 171 4.37 3.04 -18.60
C GLN A 171 5.43 1.94 -18.64
N GLY A 172 5.27 0.98 -17.75
CA GLY A 172 6.00 -0.26 -17.70
C GLY A 172 5.41 -1.12 -16.59
N PRO A 173 5.64 -2.44 -16.61
CA PRO A 173 5.55 -3.18 -15.36
C PRO A 173 6.40 -2.43 -14.34
N SER A 174 6.08 -2.53 -13.05
CA SER A 174 6.92 -2.05 -11.95
C SER A 174 8.26 -2.82 -11.89
N THR A 175 9.01 -2.84 -12.99
CA THR A 175 10.40 -3.21 -13.08
C THR A 175 11.22 -2.05 -12.54
N GLY A 176 11.38 -2.05 -11.21
CA GLY A 176 12.72 -2.01 -10.65
C GLY A 176 13.47 -0.68 -10.59
N ASP A 177 12.80 0.45 -10.31
CA ASP A 177 13.56 1.64 -9.89
C ASP A 177 12.93 2.46 -8.76
N SER A 178 12.28 1.77 -7.82
CA SER A 178 12.04 2.31 -6.47
C SER A 178 13.32 2.20 -5.62
N ARG A 179 14.46 2.67 -6.12
CA ARG A 179 15.69 2.72 -5.32
C ARG A 179 15.49 3.79 -4.25
N ARG A 180 15.22 3.35 -3.02
CA ARG A 180 15.13 4.24 -1.86
C ARG A 180 16.45 5.02 -1.75
N PRO A 181 16.45 6.37 -1.82
CA PRO A 181 17.66 7.15 -1.62
C PRO A 181 18.18 6.86 -0.21
N LEU A 182 19.47 6.55 -0.09
CA LEU A 182 20.10 6.26 1.20
C LEU A 182 19.90 7.47 2.12
N SER A 183 19.20 7.26 3.23
CA SER A 183 19.00 8.28 4.24
C SER A 183 20.08 8.20 5.30
N LEU A 184 20.36 9.32 5.96
CA LEU A 184 21.28 9.36 7.11
C LEU A 184 20.80 8.45 8.25
N GLN A 185 19.49 8.18 8.31
CA GLN A 185 18.89 7.22 9.24
C GLN A 185 19.39 5.78 9.02
N ASP A 186 19.68 5.39 7.78
CA ASP A 186 20.19 4.05 7.46
C ASP A 186 21.67 3.89 7.88
N LEU A 187 22.42 4.99 8.06
CA LEU A 187 23.82 5.00 8.51
C LEU A 187 23.98 5.27 10.02
N GLN A 188 22.90 5.55 10.73
CA GLN A 188 22.91 5.99 12.13
C GLN A 188 23.57 4.98 13.08
N SER A 189 23.36 3.68 12.85
CA SER A 189 23.97 2.61 13.64
C SER A 189 25.50 2.59 13.53
N ALA A 190 26.05 2.85 12.34
CA ALA A 190 27.50 2.92 12.13
C ALA A 190 28.13 4.11 12.89
N VAL A 191 27.45 5.26 12.90
CA VAL A 191 27.87 6.45 13.66
C VAL A 191 27.85 6.17 15.17
N TYR A 192 26.84 5.44 15.67
CA TYR A 192 26.76 5.07 17.08
C TYR A 192 27.86 4.10 17.51
N ILE A 193 28.16 3.09 16.71
CA ILE A 193 29.25 2.16 17.01
C ILE A 193 30.60 2.90 17.05
N LEU A 194 30.83 3.82 16.11
CA LEU A 194 32.04 4.63 16.08
C LEU A 194 32.16 5.54 17.31
N GLY A 195 31.07 6.23 17.67
CA GLY A 195 31.03 7.05 18.88
C GLY A 195 31.30 6.25 20.15
N LEU A 196 30.67 5.09 20.29
CA LEU A 196 30.85 4.20 21.44
C LEU A 196 32.27 3.62 21.51
N GLY A 197 32.86 3.27 20.36
CA GLY A 197 34.25 2.82 20.28
C GLY A 197 35.25 3.88 20.74
N VAL A 198 35.06 5.13 20.29
CA VAL A 198 35.89 6.26 20.75
C VAL A 198 35.73 6.49 22.25
N MET A 199 34.51 6.40 22.78
CA MET A 199 34.25 6.52 24.22
C MET A 199 34.93 5.43 25.05
N ILE A 200 34.90 4.17 24.60
CA ILE A 200 35.61 3.09 25.29
C ILE A 200 37.12 3.30 25.21
N SER A 201 37.64 3.75 24.06
CA SER A 201 39.07 4.01 23.90
C SER A 201 39.56 5.15 24.80
N THR A 202 38.78 6.22 24.97
CA THR A 202 39.15 7.33 25.85
C THR A 202 39.06 6.94 27.32
N LEU A 203 38.06 6.13 27.71
CA LEU A 203 37.94 5.61 29.07
C LEU A 203 39.09 4.67 29.42
N THR A 204 39.43 3.73 28.55
CA THR A 204 40.56 2.79 28.77
C THR A 204 41.88 3.55 28.91
N LEU A 205 42.16 4.50 28.01
CA LEU A 205 43.34 5.37 28.12
C LEU A 205 43.34 6.18 29.42
N GLY A 206 42.19 6.74 29.82
CA GLY A 206 42.04 7.46 31.09
C GLY A 206 42.33 6.59 32.32
N THR A 207 41.85 5.33 32.32
CA THR A 207 42.13 4.38 33.39
C THR A 207 43.60 3.98 33.44
N GLU A 208 44.25 3.81 32.30
CA GLU A 208 45.67 3.48 32.22
C GLU A 208 46.53 4.61 32.80
N ILE A 209 46.25 5.86 32.41
CA ILE A 209 46.96 7.04 32.92
C ILE A 209 46.79 7.17 34.44
N ALA A 210 45.58 6.96 34.96
CA ALA A 210 45.30 7.02 36.39
C ALA A 210 46.04 5.91 37.17
N ALA A 211 46.05 4.68 36.64
CA ALA A 211 46.77 3.56 37.24
C ALA A 211 48.28 3.79 37.26
N LYS A 212 48.84 4.31 36.15
CA LYS A 212 50.28 4.61 36.03
C LYS A 212 50.70 5.75 36.96
N LYS A 213 49.87 6.79 37.11
CA LYS A 213 50.10 7.89 38.06
C LYS A 213 50.08 7.42 39.51
N ARG A 214 49.21 6.46 39.86
CA ARG A 214 49.15 5.88 41.21
C ARG A 214 50.36 5.02 41.55
N LEU A 215 50.92 4.30 40.56
CA LEU A 215 52.15 3.51 40.70
C LEU A 215 53.43 4.36 40.84
N LEU A 216 53.45 5.60 40.35
CA LEU A 216 54.60 6.52 40.45
C LEU A 216 54.64 7.30 41.78
N ILE A 217 53.57 7.27 42.57
CA ILE A 217 53.43 8.01 43.84
C ILE A 217 53.66 7.08 45.06
N CYS A 218 53.70 5.76 44.86
CA CYS A 218 54.14 4.77 45.84
C CYS A 218 55.61 4.41 45.62
#